data_AF-A0A261BTD0-F1
#
_entry.id   AF-A0A261BTD0-F1
#
_cell.length_a   1.000
_cell.length_b   1.000
_cell.length_c   1.000
_cell.angle_alpha   90.00
_cell.angle_beta   90.00
_cell.angle_gamma   90.00
#
_symmetry.space_group_name_H-M   'P 1'
#
loop_
_entity.id
_entity.type
_entity.pdbx_description
1 polymer ?
#
loop_
_entity_poly.entity_id
_entity_poly.type
_entity_poly.pdbx_seq_one_letter_code
_entity_poly.pdbx_strand_id
1 'polypeptide(L)'
;MENPIDALLRTFIMTIGEFSVLYREMAACDNFWMKWIGKVIFLIFETFVSILQFNLLIAMMTRTYETIFLTRKEWKRQWAQVILMLEMGLTPESRKMHLLRYTRPTGINKRLKGALNNSNKISHHEELSTVVKLQKLLFVPRRHMENNSVRL
;
A
#
# COMPACT_ATOMS: atom_id res chain seq x y z
N MET A 1 -3.33 18.83 40.93
CA MET A 1 -3.64 18.23 39.61
C MET A 1 -4.96 18.83 39.17
N GLU A 2 -4.95 19.86 38.32
CA GLU A 2 -6.16 20.68 38.12
C GLU A 2 -6.87 20.45 36.78
N ASN A 3 -6.24 19.82 35.77
CA ASN A 3 -6.89 19.57 34.49
C ASN A 3 -6.69 18.12 34.00
N PRO A 4 -7.76 17.39 33.61
CA PRO A 4 -7.65 16.03 33.06
C PRO A 4 -6.98 15.98 31.69
N ILE A 5 -6.98 17.08 30.95
CA ILE A 5 -6.35 17.21 29.63
C ILE A 5 -4.82 17.12 29.75
N ASP A 6 -4.23 17.68 30.81
CA ASP A 6 -2.78 17.63 31.04
C ASP A 6 -2.32 16.18 31.29
N ALA A 7 -3.13 15.36 31.95
CA ALA A 7 -2.84 13.94 32.16
C ALA A 7 -2.91 13.15 30.85
N LEU A 8 -3.89 13.45 30.00
CA LEU A 8 -4.01 12.85 28.67
C LEU A 8 -2.83 13.21 27.77
N LEU A 9 -2.43 14.48 27.75
CA LEU A 9 -1.29 14.97 26.97
C LEU A 9 0.03 14.37 27.48
N ARG A 10 0.21 14.27 28.81
CA ARG A 10 1.37 13.57 29.41
C ARG A 10 1.41 12.09 29.02
N THR A 11 0.25 11.43 28.92
CA THR A 11 0.16 10.03 28.50
C THR A 11 0.51 9.88 27.01
N PHE A 12 0.04 10.79 26.17
CA PHE A 12 0.36 10.78 24.74
C PHE A 12 1.85 11.02 24.46
N ILE A 13 2.44 12.03 25.11
CA ILE A 13 3.88 12.33 24.99
C ILE A 13 4.72 11.15 25.50
N MET A 14 4.27 10.48 26.57
CA MET A 14 4.88 9.24 27.04
C MET A 14 4.83 8.15 25.96
N THR A 15 3.69 7.92 25.29
CA THR A 15 3.61 6.91 24.21
C THR A 15 4.48 7.21 22.98
N ILE A 16 4.90 8.46 22.78
CA ILE A 16 5.79 8.86 21.68
C ILE A 16 7.26 8.56 22.02
N GLY A 17 7.60 8.40 23.29
CA GLY A 17 8.99 8.20 23.75
C GLY A 17 9.59 9.40 24.47
N GLU A 18 8.82 10.45 24.74
CA GLU A 18 9.28 11.64 25.46
C GLU A 18 9.02 11.53 26.97
N PHE A 19 10.01 11.03 27.70
CA PHE A 19 9.85 10.71 29.13
C PHE A 19 10.48 11.72 30.10
N SER A 20 11.06 12.80 29.58
CA SER A 20 11.85 13.76 30.37
C SER A 20 11.05 14.44 31.49
N VAL A 21 9.78 14.75 31.24
CA VAL A 21 8.88 15.40 32.21
C VAL A 21 8.51 14.43 33.34
N LEU A 22 8.11 13.20 33.02
CA LEU A 22 7.77 12.20 34.03
C LEU A 22 8.97 11.77 34.86
N TYR A 23 10.16 11.69 34.26
CA TYR A 23 11.39 11.36 34.98
C TYR A 23 11.75 12.44 36.02
N ARG A 24 11.54 13.73 35.69
CA ARG A 24 11.75 14.85 36.62
C ARG A 24 10.79 14.81 37.80
N GLU A 25 9.51 14.54 37.54
CA GLU A 25 8.47 14.42 38.57
C GLU A 25 8.71 13.21 39.49
N MET A 26 9.15 12.08 38.92
CA MET A 26 9.53 10.89 39.70
C MET A 26 10.82 11.09 40.50
N ALA A 27 11.77 11.87 39.99
CA ALA A 27 13.02 12.18 40.68
C ALA A 27 12.83 13.20 41.83
N ALA A 28 11.79 14.03 41.75
CA ALA A 28 11.45 15.05 42.76
C ALA A 28 10.82 14.49 44.04
N CYS A 29 10.40 13.21 44.05
CA CYS A 29 9.98 12.55 45.30
C CYS A 29 11.16 12.48 46.28
N ASP A 30 10.98 12.36 47.60
CA ASP A 30 12.13 12.35 48.53
C ASP A 30 12.54 10.92 48.94
N ASN A 31 11.59 9.98 48.88
CA ASN A 31 11.78 8.59 49.31
C ASN A 31 12.55 7.75 48.27
N PHE A 32 13.72 7.22 48.67
CA PHE A 32 14.57 6.36 47.82
C PHE A 32 13.84 5.15 47.23
N TRP A 33 13.07 4.43 48.06
CA TRP A 33 12.33 3.24 47.65
C TRP A 33 11.29 3.53 46.57
N MET A 34 10.56 4.65 46.70
CA MET A 34 9.52 5.06 45.75
C MET A 34 10.10 5.48 44.39
N LYS A 35 11.29 6.11 44.38
CA LYS A 35 12.00 6.42 43.13
C LYS A 35 12.42 5.16 42.39
N TRP A 36 12.95 4.18 43.12
CA TRP A 36 13.50 2.97 42.52
C TRP A 36 12.40 2.08 41.93
N ILE A 37 11.33 1.83 42.70
CA ILE A 37 10.19 1.04 42.22
C ILE A 37 9.49 1.70 41.02
N GLY A 38 9.37 3.03 41.02
CA GLY A 38 8.79 3.79 39.90
C GLY A 38 9.57 3.61 38.61
N LYS A 39 10.91 3.70 38.65
CA LYS A 39 11.76 3.47 37.48
C LYS A 39 11.65 2.05 36.93
N VAL A 40 11.57 1.05 37.81
CA VAL A 40 11.50 -0.36 37.39
C VAL A 40 10.14 -0.69 36.76
N ILE A 41 9.04 -0.29 37.39
CA ILE A 41 7.68 -0.52 36.86
C ILE A 41 7.50 0.22 35.52
N PHE A 42 7.98 1.45 35.44
CA PHE A 42 7.93 2.26 34.22
C PHE A 42 8.65 1.58 33.07
N LEU A 43 9.86 1.05 33.30
CA LEU A 43 10.65 0.36 32.28
C LEU A 43 9.97 -0.93 31.79
N ILE A 44 9.43 -1.73 32.72
CA ILE A 44 8.73 -2.98 32.39
C ILE A 44 7.47 -2.68 31.58
N PHE A 45 6.68 -1.70 31.99
CA PHE A 45 5.48 -1.27 31.29
C PHE A 45 5.80 -0.82 29.86
N GLU A 46 6.78 0.07 29.69
CA GLU A 46 7.14 0.63 28.39
C GLU A 46 7.65 -0.44 27.43
N THR A 47 8.46 -1.38 27.94
CA THR A 47 8.96 -2.52 27.15
C THR A 47 7.81 -3.43 26.71
N PHE A 48 6.86 -3.73 27.60
CA PHE A 48 5.73 -4.60 27.31
C PHE A 48 4.77 -3.97 26.30
N VAL A 49 4.45 -2.68 26.47
CA VAL A 49 3.61 -1.91 25.54
C VAL A 49 4.23 -1.89 24.14
N SER A 50 5.53 -1.59 24.05
CA SER A 50 6.24 -1.54 22.77
C SER A 50 6.19 -2.88 22.04
N ILE A 51 6.53 -3.99 22.72
CA ILE A 51 6.54 -5.33 22.11
C ILE A 51 5.14 -5.74 21.61
N LEU A 52 4.10 -5.49 22.40
CA LEU A 52 2.73 -5.81 22.02
C LEU A 52 2.24 -4.96 20.84
N GLN A 53 2.52 -3.66 20.85
CA GLN A 53 2.12 -2.75 19.79
C GLN A 53 2.76 -3.13 18.45
N PHE A 54 4.08 -3.42 18.43
CA PHE A 54 4.74 -3.86 17.21
C PHE A 54 4.19 -5.20 16.69
N ASN A 55 3.92 -6.16 17.59
CA ASN A 55 3.39 -7.46 17.20
C ASN A 55 2.01 -7.33 16.51
N LEU A 56 1.12 -6.52 17.09
CA LEU A 56 -0.21 -6.28 16.54
C LEU A 56 -0.18 -5.44 15.24
N LEU A 57 0.69 -4.42 15.20
CA LEU A 57 0.84 -3.56 14.03
C LEU A 57 1.34 -4.36 12.83
N ILE A 58 2.39 -5.16 13.01
CA ILE A 58 2.96 -6.00 11.95
C ILE A 58 1.91 -7.03 11.52
N ALA A 59 1.19 -7.68 12.45
CA ALA A 59 0.16 -8.65 12.10
C ALA A 59 -0.95 -8.06 11.21
N MET A 60 -1.44 -6.86 11.52
CA MET A 60 -2.48 -6.21 10.72
C MET A 60 -1.93 -5.73 9.37
N MET A 61 -0.74 -5.13 9.38
CA MET A 61 -0.07 -4.64 8.17
C MET A 61 0.30 -5.78 7.22
N THR A 62 0.76 -6.92 7.71
CA THR A 62 1.08 -8.09 6.89
C THR A 62 -0.17 -8.68 6.25
N ARG A 63 -1.30 -8.77 6.98
CA ARG A 63 -2.57 -9.24 6.40
C ARG A 63 -3.11 -8.31 5.30
N THR A 64 -3.03 -6.98 5.50
CA THR A 64 -3.43 -6.03 4.45
C THR A 64 -2.42 -6.01 3.30
N TYR A 65 -1.14 -6.21 3.58
CA TYR A 65 -0.08 -6.32 2.56
C TYR A 65 -0.31 -7.53 1.64
N GLU A 66 -0.61 -8.72 2.18
CA GLU A 66 -0.91 -9.90 1.37
C GLU A 66 -2.11 -9.66 0.45
N THR A 67 -3.15 -9.00 0.97
CA THR A 67 -4.33 -8.62 0.18
C THR A 67 -3.98 -7.65 -0.96
N ILE A 68 -3.11 -6.67 -0.70
CA ILE A 68 -2.64 -5.68 -1.70
C ILE A 68 -1.68 -6.31 -2.72
N PHE A 69 -0.85 -7.27 -2.29
CA PHE A 69 0.08 -7.97 -3.16
C PHE A 69 -0.65 -8.78 -4.25
N LEU A 70 -1.79 -9.39 -3.89
CA LEU A 70 -2.66 -10.10 -4.84
C LEU A 70 -3.32 -9.15 -5.86
N THR A 71 -3.51 -7.88 -5.52
CA THR A 71 -4.12 -6.84 -6.38
C THR A 71 -3.08 -5.98 -7.13
N ARG A 72 -1.87 -6.49 -7.37
CA ARG A 72 -0.77 -5.87 -8.15
C ARG A 72 -1.12 -5.33 -9.56
N LYS A 73 -2.36 -5.41 -10.01
CA LYS A 73 -2.86 -4.84 -11.27
C LYS A 73 -3.35 -3.40 -11.11
N GLU A 74 -3.46 -2.91 -9.88
CA GLU A 74 -4.00 -1.58 -9.60
C GLU A 74 -3.10 -0.45 -10.11
N TRP A 75 -1.78 -0.62 -10.05
CA TRP A 75 -0.86 0.37 -10.62
C TRP A 75 -1.05 0.51 -12.14
N LYS A 76 -1.30 -0.61 -12.85
CA LYS A 76 -1.62 -0.58 -14.28
C LYS A 76 -3.00 0.02 -14.53
N ARG A 77 -3.95 -0.17 -13.61
CA ARG A 77 -5.27 0.49 -13.66
C ARG A 77 -5.12 2.01 -13.58
N GLN A 78 -4.40 2.49 -12.57
CA GLN A 78 -4.15 3.90 -12.35
C GLN A 78 -3.39 4.51 -13.54
N TRP A 79 -2.38 3.79 -14.05
CA TRP A 79 -1.61 4.24 -15.21
C TRP A 79 -2.47 4.32 -16.48
N ALA A 80 -3.31 3.32 -16.73
CA ALA A 80 -4.25 3.35 -17.85
C ALA A 80 -5.29 4.47 -17.73
N GLN A 81 -5.77 4.77 -16.52
CA GLN A 81 -6.68 5.89 -16.27
C GLN A 81 -6.04 7.24 -16.59
N VAL A 82 -4.79 7.45 -16.17
CA VAL A 82 -4.04 8.68 -16.48
C VAL A 82 -3.84 8.84 -17.99
N ILE A 83 -3.43 7.76 -18.69
CA ILE A 83 -3.26 7.78 -20.14
C ILE A 83 -4.58 8.08 -20.84
N LEU A 84 -5.68 7.45 -20.43
CA LEU A 84 -6.99 7.69 -21.03
C LEU A 84 -7.45 9.14 -20.81
N MET A 85 -7.21 9.71 -19.64
CA MET A 85 -7.51 11.11 -19.35
C MET A 85 -6.67 12.06 -20.22
N LEU A 86 -5.40 11.74 -20.45
CA LEU A 86 -4.54 12.48 -21.39
C LEU A 86 -5.05 12.35 -22.84
N GLU A 87 -5.43 11.16 -23.29
CA GLU A 87 -5.95 10.92 -24.64
C GLU A 87 -7.29 11.62 -24.91
N MET A 88 -8.14 11.76 -23.89
CA MET A 88 -9.38 12.54 -23.97
C MET A 88 -9.13 14.04 -24.11
N GLY A 89 -7.97 14.55 -23.68
CA GLY A 89 -7.56 15.95 -23.86
C GLY A 89 -7.08 16.30 -25.28
N LEU A 90 -6.82 15.32 -26.15
CA LEU A 90 -6.43 15.53 -27.55
C LEU A 90 -7.64 15.60 -28.50
N THR A 91 -7.49 16.34 -29.60
CA THR A 91 -8.50 16.40 -30.69
C THR A 91 -8.69 15.03 -31.35
N PRO A 92 -9.91 14.69 -31.81
CA PRO A 92 -10.22 13.36 -32.34
C PRO A 92 -9.36 12.94 -33.54
N GLU A 93 -8.97 13.88 -34.39
CA GLU A 93 -8.10 13.63 -35.55
C GLU A 93 -6.67 13.25 -35.14
N SER A 94 -6.10 13.98 -34.16
CA SER A 94 -4.77 13.66 -33.63
C SER A 94 -4.78 12.34 -32.88
N ARG A 95 -5.84 12.03 -32.11
CA ARG A 95 -6.00 10.74 -31.43
C ARG A 95 -5.99 9.56 -32.41
N LYS A 96 -6.75 9.65 -33.50
CA LYS A 96 -6.80 8.62 -34.54
C LYS A 96 -5.45 8.44 -35.24
N MET A 97 -4.74 9.54 -35.54
CA MET A 97 -3.40 9.49 -36.13
C MET A 97 -2.39 8.76 -35.22
N HIS A 98 -2.40 9.07 -33.92
CA HIS A 98 -1.55 8.39 -32.94
C HIS A 98 -1.91 6.90 -32.82
N LEU A 99 -3.21 6.55 -32.78
CA LEU A 99 -3.67 5.15 -32.75
C LEU A 99 -3.15 4.35 -33.95
N LEU A 100 -3.21 4.93 -35.16
CA LEU A 100 -2.71 4.30 -36.38
C LEU A 100 -1.19 4.12 -36.36
N ARG A 101 -0.46 5.06 -35.75
CA ARG A 101 1.00 4.98 -35.58
C ARG A 101 1.43 3.88 -34.61
N TYR A 102 0.63 3.59 -33.58
CA TYR A 102 0.88 2.49 -32.63
C TYR A 102 0.36 1.13 -33.13
N THR A 103 -0.63 1.12 -34.03
CA THR A 103 -1.22 -0.11 -34.56
C THR A 103 -0.31 -0.76 -35.59
N ARG A 104 0.02 -2.03 -35.41
CA ARG A 104 0.69 -2.82 -36.46
C ARG A 104 -0.33 -3.31 -37.47
N PRO A 105 -0.08 -3.18 -38.79
CA PRO A 105 -1.01 -3.65 -39.81
C PRO A 105 -1.12 -5.18 -39.75
N THR A 106 -2.31 -5.66 -39.37
CA THR A 106 -2.56 -7.10 -39.11
C THR A 106 -2.71 -7.93 -40.39
N GLY A 107 -2.76 -7.30 -41.56
CA GLY A 107 -3.10 -7.90 -42.85
C GLY A 107 -1.95 -8.18 -43.83
N ILE A 108 -0.69 -7.87 -43.49
CA ILE A 108 0.43 -8.01 -44.45
C ILE A 108 1.11 -9.38 -44.30
N ASN A 109 1.10 -10.17 -45.39
CA ASN A 109 1.87 -11.39 -45.67
C ASN A 109 2.28 -12.29 -44.48
N LYS A 110 1.58 -13.41 -44.29
CA LYS A 110 1.86 -14.45 -43.26
C LYS A 110 3.32 -14.95 -43.25
N ARG A 111 4.01 -14.98 -44.40
CA ARG A 111 5.42 -15.41 -44.51
C ARG A 111 6.41 -14.43 -43.87
N LEU A 112 6.23 -13.13 -44.07
CA LEU A 112 7.06 -12.10 -43.45
C LEU A 112 6.81 -12.03 -41.93
N LYS A 113 5.55 -12.30 -41.53
CA LYS A 113 5.14 -12.41 -40.12
C LYS A 113 5.87 -13.56 -39.40
N GLY A 114 6.05 -14.73 -40.03
CA GLY A 114 6.76 -15.86 -39.42
C GLY A 114 8.21 -15.55 -39.05
N ALA A 115 8.93 -14.86 -39.93
CA ALA A 115 10.34 -14.50 -39.74
C ALA A 115 10.54 -13.43 -38.65
N LEU A 116 9.73 -12.36 -38.66
CA LEU A 116 9.80 -11.30 -37.63
C LEU A 116 9.23 -11.75 -36.27
N ASN A 117 8.24 -12.63 -36.29
CA ASN A 117 7.66 -13.20 -35.08
C ASN A 117 8.66 -14.16 -34.42
N ASN A 118 9.41 -15.00 -35.14
CA ASN A 118 10.32 -15.94 -34.48
C ASN A 118 11.42 -15.26 -33.65
N SER A 119 11.89 -14.07 -34.07
CA SER A 119 12.92 -13.31 -33.35
C SER A 119 12.39 -12.50 -32.16
N ASN A 120 11.14 -12.01 -32.21
CA ASN A 120 10.54 -11.18 -31.14
C ASN A 120 9.55 -11.93 -30.24
N LYS A 121 9.10 -13.14 -30.62
CA LYS A 121 8.11 -13.93 -29.87
C LYS A 121 8.69 -14.55 -28.60
N ILE A 122 10.00 -14.73 -28.53
CA ILE A 122 10.68 -15.23 -27.33
C ILE A 122 10.65 -14.15 -26.22
N SER A 123 10.80 -12.87 -26.57
CA SER A 123 10.90 -11.76 -25.62
C SER A 123 9.56 -11.03 -25.35
N HIS A 124 8.69 -10.87 -26.35
CA HIS A 124 7.42 -10.13 -26.17
C HIS A 124 6.22 -11.00 -25.78
N HIS A 125 6.25 -12.33 -25.98
CA HIS A 125 5.10 -13.18 -25.63
C HIS A 125 4.88 -13.23 -24.11
N GLU A 126 5.95 -13.10 -23.33
CA GLU A 126 5.88 -13.00 -21.88
C GLU A 126 5.20 -11.67 -21.48
N GLU A 127 5.66 -10.53 -22.00
CA GLU A 127 5.08 -9.23 -21.67
C GLU A 127 3.65 -9.01 -22.20
N LEU A 128 3.35 -9.33 -23.46
CA LEU A 128 2.01 -9.13 -24.03
C LEU A 128 0.97 -10.03 -23.38
N SER A 129 1.33 -11.27 -23.01
CA SER A 129 0.40 -12.17 -22.30
C SER A 129 0.02 -11.59 -20.95
N THR A 130 0.95 -10.89 -20.27
CA THR A 130 0.63 -10.18 -19.02
C THR A 130 -0.29 -9.00 -19.31
N VAL A 131 -0.02 -8.17 -20.33
CA VAL A 131 -0.81 -6.98 -20.64
C VAL A 131 -2.22 -7.33 -21.10
N VAL A 132 -2.41 -8.38 -21.92
CA VAL A 132 -3.74 -8.86 -22.32
C VAL A 132 -4.50 -9.49 -21.15
N LYS A 133 -3.81 -10.25 -20.29
CA LYS A 133 -4.39 -10.74 -19.01
C LYS A 133 -4.72 -9.59 -18.05
N LEU A 134 -4.00 -8.48 -18.12
CA LEU A 134 -4.22 -7.28 -17.32
C LEU A 134 -5.39 -6.47 -17.85
N GLN A 135 -5.49 -6.28 -19.16
CA GLN A 135 -6.59 -5.60 -19.83
C GLN A 135 -7.91 -6.34 -19.63
N LYS A 136 -7.91 -7.68 -19.71
CA LYS A 136 -9.08 -8.50 -19.36
C LYS A 136 -9.45 -8.39 -17.87
N LEU A 137 -8.49 -8.26 -16.95
CA LEU A 137 -8.77 -8.10 -15.52
C LEU A 137 -9.16 -6.66 -15.14
N LEU A 138 -8.75 -5.66 -15.91
CA LEU A 138 -9.10 -4.25 -15.75
C LEU A 138 -10.53 -3.94 -16.21
N PHE A 139 -11.07 -4.73 -17.15
CA PHE A 139 -12.40 -4.54 -17.71
C PHE A 139 -13.48 -5.44 -17.08
N VAL A 140 -13.12 -6.27 -16.09
CA VAL A 140 -14.12 -7.01 -15.30
C VAL A 140 -14.65 -6.09 -14.20
N PRO A 141 -15.94 -5.69 -14.23
CA PRO A 141 -16.53 -4.95 -13.12
C PRO A 141 -16.53 -5.83 -11.87
N ARG A 142 -16.11 -5.25 -10.74
CA ARG A 142 -15.97 -5.87 -9.43
C ARG A 142 -17.35 -6.21 -8.82
N ARG A 143 -18.15 -7.08 -9.45
CA ARG A 143 -19.52 -7.44 -9.00
C ARG A 143 -19.64 -8.73 -8.18
N HIS A 144 -18.54 -9.41 -7.85
CA HIS A 144 -18.61 -10.73 -7.17
C HIS A 144 -17.98 -10.81 -5.77
N MET A 145 -17.62 -9.68 -5.13
CA MET A 145 -17.05 -9.70 -3.77
C MET A 145 -17.98 -9.16 -2.67
N GLU A 146 -19.25 -8.83 -2.98
CA GLU A 146 -20.21 -8.30 -1.99
C GLU A 146 -21.15 -9.37 -1.41
N ASN A 147 -21.16 -10.59 -1.95
CA ASN A 147 -22.18 -11.59 -1.58
C ASN A 147 -21.68 -12.71 -0.64
N ASN A 148 -20.45 -12.62 -0.11
CA ASN A 148 -19.90 -13.65 0.78
C ASN A 148 -19.44 -13.14 2.15
N SER A 149 -19.75 -11.89 2.49
CA SER A 149 -19.51 -11.28 3.81
C SER A 149 -20.79 -11.12 4.65
N VAL A 150 -21.93 -11.66 4.19
CA VAL A 150 -23.23 -11.64 4.92
C VAL A 150 -23.65 -13.06 5.39
N ARG A 151 -22.73 -14.03 5.34
CA ARG A 151 -22.94 -15.37 5.92
C ARG A 151 -21.69 -15.86 6.63
N LEU A 152 -21.35 -15.23 7.76
CA LEU A 152 -20.69 -15.86 8.90
C LEU A 152 -21.13 -15.11 10.17
#